data_AF-A0A7W0ZJ23-F1
#
_entry.id   AF-A0A7W0ZJ23-F1
#
_cell.length_a   1.000
_cell.length_b   1.000
_cell.length_c   1.000
_cell.angle_alpha   90.00
_cell.angle_beta   90.00
_cell.angle_gamma   90.00
#
_symmetry.space_group_name_H-M   'P 1'
#
loop_
_entity.id
_entity.type
_entity.pdbx_description
1 polymer ?
#
loop_
_entity_poly.entity_id
_entity_poly.type
_entity_poly.pdbx_seq_one_letter_code
_entity_poly.pdbx_strand_id
1 'polypeptide(L)' 'MSGASLEERVRQIAAGAAVDRNLEIVHVEVARNGRSLIVRIFIDKPGGVTHGDCA' A
#
# COMPACT_ATOMS: atom_id res chain seq x y z
N MET A 1 16.78 6.78 17.78
CA MET A 1 16.00 7.14 16.58
C MET A 1 14.97 6.06 16.36
N SER A 2 13.70 6.32 16.68
CA SER A 2 12.63 5.41 16.28
C SER A 2 12.50 5.51 14.77
N GLY A 3 13.18 4.64 14.03
CA GLY A 3 12.98 4.52 12.59
C GLY A 3 11.51 4.22 12.33
N ALA A 4 10.93 4.83 11.30
CA ALA A 4 9.57 4.55 10.89
C ALA A 4 9.37 3.04 10.75
N SER A 5 8.20 2.52 11.16
CA SER A 5 7.88 1.10 10.99
C SER A 5 7.99 0.73 9.51
N LEU A 6 8.27 -0.54 9.22
CA LEU A 6 8.32 -1.02 7.84
C LEU A 6 7.00 -0.71 7.09
N GLU A 7 5.86 -0.80 7.77
CA GLU A 7 4.55 -0.40 7.26
C GLU A 7 4.50 1.08 6.87
N GLU A 8 5.01 1.98 7.71
CA GLU A 8 5.01 3.40 7.41
C GLU A 8 5.92 3.73 6.23
N ARG A 9 7.08 3.05 6.14
CA ARG A 9 7.97 3.20 5.00
C ARG A 9 7.33 2.69 3.70
N VAL A 10 6.61 1.58 3.76
CA VAL A 10 5.84 1.06 2.62
C VAL A 10 4.72 2.03 2.24
N ARG A 11 3.98 2.57 3.22
CA ARG A 11 2.91 3.55 3.00
C ARG A 11 3.42 4.78 2.25
N GLN A 12 4.57 5.33 2.66
CA GLN A 12 5.16 6.50 2.00
C GLN A 12 5.50 6.23 0.54
N ILE A 13 6.05 5.06 0.24
CA ILE A 13 6.37 4.65 -1.14
C ILE A 13 5.08 4.46 -1.95
N ALA A 14 4.09 3.76 -1.37
CA ALA A 14 2.82 3.50 -2.03
C ALA A 14 2.01 4.78 -2.30
N ALA A 15 2.05 5.74 -1.37
CA ALA A 15 1.36 7.02 -1.52
C ALA A 15 1.84 7.80 -2.77
N GLY A 16 3.15 7.77 -3.06
CA GLY A 16 3.68 8.37 -4.29
C GLY A 16 3.07 7.74 -5.55
N ALA A 17 3.00 6.42 -5.62
CA ALA A 17 2.41 5.71 -6.77
C ALA A 17 0.88 5.88 -6.89
N ALA A 18 0.20 6.11 -5.76
CA ALA A 18 -1.25 6.27 -5.69
C ALA A 18 -1.70 7.63 -6.24
N VAL A 19 -0.95 8.70 -5.97
CA VAL A 19 -1.22 10.06 -6.48
C VAL A 19 -1.30 10.06 -8.01
N ASP A 20 -0.36 9.41 -8.68
CA ASP A 20 -0.31 9.35 -10.15
C ASP A 20 -1.53 8.64 -10.76
N ARG A 21 -2.23 7.81 -9.98
CA ARG A 21 -3.35 6.96 -10.44
C ARG A 21 -4.71 7.40 -9.88
N ASN A 22 -4.76 8.52 -9.15
CA ASN A 22 -5.93 8.99 -8.42
C ASN A 22 -6.52 7.90 -7.49
N LEU A 23 -5.62 7.17 -6.82
CA LEU A 23 -5.95 6.15 -5.83
C LEU A 23 -5.71 6.68 -4.42
N GLU A 24 -6.51 6.20 -3.48
CA GLU A 24 -6.35 6.48 -2.05
C GLU A 24 -5.82 5.23 -1.34
N ILE A 25 -4.74 5.36 -0.57
CA ILE A 25 -4.23 4.28 0.28
C ILE A 25 -4.98 4.30 1.61
N VAL A 26 -5.89 3.34 1.82
CA VAL A 26 -6.71 3.28 3.05
C VAL A 26 -6.05 2.46 4.16
N HIS A 27 -5.23 1.46 3.81
CA HIS A 27 -4.52 0.64 4.79
C HIS A 27 -3.26 -0.02 4.19
N VAL A 28 -2.26 -0.24 5.05
CA VAL A 28 -1.03 -0.97 4.70
C VAL A 28 -0.74 -1.94 5.83
N GLU A 29 -0.55 -3.21 5.47
CA GLU A 29 -0.22 -4.28 6.40
C GLU A 29 1.06 -4.97 5.92
N VAL A 30 1.97 -5.25 6.86
CA VAL A 30 3.15 -6.07 6.57
C VAL A 30 3.15 -7.30 7.46
N ALA A 31 2.86 -8.46 6.86
CA ALA A 31 2.78 -9.74 7.55
C ALA A 31 3.95 -10.65 7.17
N ARG A 32 4.42 -11.46 8.11
CA ARG A 32 5.38 -12.53 7.81
C ARG A 32 4.62 -13.78 7.38
N ASN A 33 4.98 -14.34 6.22
CA ASN A 33 4.49 -15.64 5.76
C ASN A 33 5.68 -16.59 5.61
N GLY A 34 5.92 -17.39 6.65
CA GLY A 34 7.09 -18.26 6.74
C GLY A 34 8.41 -17.48 6.64
N ARG A 35 9.19 -17.76 5.59
CA ARG A 35 10.46 -17.07 5.31
C ARG A 35 10.31 -15.76 4.54
N SER A 36 9.11 -15.47 4.02
CA SER A 36 8.83 -14.30 3.19
C SER A 36 8.06 -13.23 3.96
N LEU A 37 8.09 -12.01 3.43
CA LEU A 37 7.21 -10.92 3.86
C LEU A 37 6.12 -10.72 2.80
N ILE A 38 4.89 -10.56 3.27
CA ILE A 38 3.74 -10.16 2.45
C ILE A 38 3.41 -8.73 2.82
N VAL A 39 3.34 -7.89 1.79
CA VAL A 39 2.84 -6.52 1.89
C VAL A 39 1.45 -6.48 1.28
N ARG A 40 0.46 -6.01 2.04
CA ARG A 40 -0.89 -5.76 1.53
C ARG A 40 -1.15 -4.27 1.55
N ILE A 41 -1.54 -3.74 0.39
CA ILE A 41 -1.92 -2.35 0.22
C ILE A 41 -3.40 -2.36 -0.14
N PHE A 42 -4.20 -1.72 0.71
CA PHE A 42 -5.62 -1.55 0.47
C PHE A 42 -5.81 -0.18 -0.16
N ILE A 43 -6.49 -0.17 -1.30
CA ILE A 43 -6.75 1.04 -2.08
C ILE A 43 -8.24 1.27 -2.24
N ASP A 44 -8.61 2.54 -2.32
CA ASP A 44 -9.93 2.98 -2.75
C ASP A 44 -9.79 4.00 -3.89
N LYS A 45 -10.86 4.19 -4.66
CA LYS A 45 -10.91 5.11 -5.79
C LYS A 45 -12.33 5.65 -5.93
N PRO A 46 -12.50 6.97 -6.11
CA PRO A 46 -13.80 7.53 -6.47
C PRO A 46 -14.32 6.88 -7.76
N GLY A 47 -15.50 6.24 -7.71
CA GLY A 47 -16.07 5.49 -8.83
C GLY A 47 -15.73 3.99 -8.85
N GLY A 48 -14.99 3.51 -7.87
CA GLY A 48 -14.68 2.10 -7.67
C GLY A 48 -13.30 1.70 -8.21
N VAL A 49 -12.74 0.66 -7.59
CA VAL A 49 -11.47 0.05 -7.97
C VAL A 49 -11.72 -1.02 -9.04
N THR A 50 -10.92 -1.01 -10.10
CA THR A 50 -10.96 -2.03 -11.16
C THR A 50 -9.76 -2.97 -11.06
N HIS A 51 -9.81 -4.14 -11.71
CA HIS A 51 -8.63 -5.03 -11.76
C HIS A 51 -7.41 -4.39 -12.42
N GLY A 52 -7.61 -3.40 -13.30
CA GLY A 52 -6.52 -2.64 -13.91
C GLY A 52 -5.80 -1.69 -12.94
N ASP A 53 -6.44 -1.33 -11.83
CA ASP A 53 -5.81 -0.52 -10.77
C ASP A 53 -4.91 -1.39 -9.85
N CYS A 54 -5.05 -2.72 -9.90
CA CYS A 54 -4.33 -3.69 -9.07
C CYS A 54 -3.20 -4.45 -9.79
N ALA A 55 -3.08 -4.28 -11.12
CA ALA A 55 -2.09 -4.95 -11.97
C ALA A 55 -0.78 -4.16 -12.06
#